data_AF-A0A962KAD3-F1
#
_entry.id   AF-A0A962KAD3-F1
#
_cell.length_a   1.000
_cell.length_b   1.000
_cell.length_c   1.000
_cell.angle_alpha   90.00
_cell.angle_beta   90.00
_cell.angle_gamma   90.00
#
_symmetry.space_group_name_H-M   'P 1'
#
loop_
_entity.id
_entity.type
_entity.pdbx_description
1 polymer ?
#
loop_
_entity_poly.entity_id
_entity_poly.type
_entity_poly.pdbx_seq_one_letter_code
_entity_poly.pdbx_strand_id
1 'polypeptide(L)'
;MRILLVSLAGLLSGCDGGAAVPADSNLVQSLARDPEALARGEALYLGTCAALCHGLPSDADAFLFDCEWSHGGSDDEIFAVITNGIPDTRMVGFGNNFPEGDDDKWKIIAFLRANQQPCG
;
A
#
# COMPACT_ATOMS: atom_id res chain seq x y z
N MET A 1 0.15 54.12 -30.10
CA MET A 1 -0.53 53.70 -28.87
C MET A 1 -0.32 52.20 -28.70
N ARG A 2 0.49 51.78 -27.72
CA ARG A 2 0.68 50.38 -27.32
C ARG A 2 -0.55 49.93 -26.53
N ILE A 3 -1.15 48.80 -26.86
CA ILE A 3 -1.84 47.96 -25.87
C ILE A 3 -1.43 46.51 -26.17
N LEU A 4 -0.62 45.97 -25.27
CA LEU A 4 -0.35 44.54 -25.14
C LEU A 4 -1.62 43.87 -24.61
N LEU A 5 -2.07 42.80 -25.26
CA LEU A 5 -2.98 41.83 -24.66
C LEU A 5 -2.25 40.51 -24.55
N VAL A 6 -1.78 40.27 -23.32
CA VAL A 6 -1.24 39.01 -22.82
C VAL A 6 -2.35 37.96 -22.90
N SER A 7 -2.12 36.86 -23.61
CA SER A 7 -2.94 35.65 -23.49
C SER A 7 -2.08 34.57 -22.87
N LEU A 8 -2.10 34.50 -21.54
CA LEU A 8 -1.55 33.42 -20.75
C LEU A 8 -2.55 32.26 -20.80
N ALA A 9 -2.45 31.42 -21.84
CA ALA A 9 -3.16 30.15 -21.87
C ALA A 9 -2.42 29.19 -20.92
N GLY A 10 -2.91 29.10 -19.69
CA GLY A 10 -2.43 28.16 -18.69
C GLY A 10 -2.69 26.73 -19.12
N LEU A 11 -1.61 25.96 -19.28
CA LEU A 11 -1.67 24.51 -19.30
C LEU A 11 -1.60 24.03 -17.84
N LEU A 12 -2.78 23.90 -17.22
CA LEU A 12 -2.96 23.05 -16.05
C LEU A 12 -2.78 21.60 -16.50
N SER A 13 -1.55 21.10 -16.40
CA SER A 13 -1.24 19.71 -16.66
C SER A 13 -1.69 18.87 -15.47
N GLY A 14 -2.83 18.20 -15.66
CA GLY A 14 -3.19 16.91 -15.08
C GLY A 14 -3.17 16.77 -13.56
N CYS A 15 -4.34 16.83 -12.94
CA CYS A 15 -4.64 15.89 -11.87
C CYS A 15 -4.88 14.54 -12.55
N ASP A 16 -3.87 13.67 -12.61
CA ASP A 16 -4.15 12.26 -12.87
C ASP A 16 -4.82 11.72 -11.61
N GLY A 17 -6.13 11.47 -11.75
CA GLY A 17 -6.88 10.71 -10.78
C GLY A 17 -6.23 9.34 -10.65
N GLY A 18 -6.03 8.91 -9.40
CA GLY A 18 -5.60 7.56 -9.07
C GLY A 18 -6.37 6.56 -9.93
N ALA A 19 -5.65 5.95 -10.86
CA ALA A 19 -6.16 4.85 -11.62
C ALA A 19 -6.25 3.69 -10.65
N ALA A 20 -7.43 3.46 -10.08
CA ALA A 20 -7.70 2.31 -9.23
C ALA A 20 -7.27 1.05 -9.98
N VAL A 21 -6.17 0.44 -9.52
CA VAL A 21 -5.59 -0.71 -10.19
C VAL A 21 -6.37 -1.96 -9.78
N PRO A 22 -6.86 -2.78 -10.73
CA PRO A 22 -7.65 -3.96 -10.39
C PRO A 22 -6.80 -4.97 -9.61
N ALA A 23 -7.36 -5.42 -8.49
CA ALA A 23 -6.79 -6.44 -7.62
C ALA A 23 -6.83 -7.80 -8.31
N ASP A 24 -5.67 -8.23 -8.79
CA ASP A 24 -5.38 -9.58 -9.27
C ASP A 24 -3.97 -9.90 -8.78
N SER A 25 -3.60 -11.18 -8.61
CA SER A 25 -2.21 -11.57 -8.28
C SER A 25 -1.16 -11.01 -9.25
N ASN A 26 -1.59 -10.60 -10.45
CA ASN A 26 -0.81 -9.87 -11.43
C ASN A 26 -0.43 -8.44 -10.97
N LEU A 27 -1.34 -7.74 -10.29
CA LEU A 27 -1.10 -6.40 -9.75
C LEU A 27 0.04 -6.42 -8.74
N VAL A 28 -0.06 -7.26 -7.72
CA VAL A 28 0.94 -7.35 -6.65
C VAL A 28 2.30 -7.73 -7.22
N GLN A 29 2.35 -8.66 -8.17
CA GLN A 29 3.59 -9.00 -8.88
C GLN A 29 4.14 -7.85 -9.74
N SER A 30 3.27 -7.05 -10.35
CA SER A 30 3.69 -5.89 -11.15
C SER A 30 4.27 -4.79 -10.26
N LEU A 31 3.62 -4.48 -9.13
CA LEU A 31 4.10 -3.53 -8.13
C LEU A 31 5.40 -4.01 -7.47
N ALA A 32 5.54 -5.32 -7.21
CA ALA A 32 6.77 -5.87 -6.65
C ALA A 32 7.98 -5.77 -7.61
N ARG A 33 7.73 -5.64 -8.92
CA ARG A 33 8.76 -5.43 -9.95
C ARG A 33 9.03 -3.96 -10.25
N ASP A 34 8.22 -3.05 -9.71
CA ASP A 34 8.39 -1.61 -9.82
C ASP A 34 9.17 -1.10 -8.59
N PRO A 35 10.41 -0.63 -8.75
CA PRO A 35 11.23 -0.15 -7.64
C PRO A 35 10.60 1.02 -6.87
N GLU A 36 9.85 1.89 -7.53
CA GLU A 36 9.20 3.03 -6.87
C GLU A 36 8.01 2.58 -6.03
N ALA A 37 7.17 1.69 -6.58
CA ALA A 37 6.07 1.09 -5.85
C ALA A 37 6.56 0.29 -4.63
N LEU A 38 7.64 -0.48 -4.78
CA LEU A 38 8.19 -1.30 -3.71
C LEU A 38 8.80 -0.43 -2.59
N ALA A 39 9.58 0.60 -2.95
CA ALA A 39 10.15 1.54 -1.98
C ALA A 39 9.06 2.32 -1.22
N ARG A 40 7.97 2.66 -1.91
CA ARG A 40 6.81 3.28 -1.29
C ARG A 40 6.10 2.33 -0.32
N GLY A 41 5.88 1.07 -0.71
CA GLY A 41 5.31 0.05 0.15
C GLY A 41 6.13 -0.18 1.41
N GLU A 42 7.46 -0.23 1.27
CA GLU A 42 8.39 -0.32 2.40
C GLU A 42 8.24 0.87 3.36
N ALA A 43 8.28 2.10 2.84
CA ALA A 43 8.18 3.30 3.67
C ALA A 43 6.85 3.35 4.47
N LEU A 44 5.75 2.98 3.83
CA LEU A 44 4.43 2.91 4.46
C LEU A 44 4.37 1.80 5.52
N TYR A 45 4.90 0.61 5.20
CA TYR A 45 4.99 -0.51 6.14
C TYR A 45 5.80 -0.13 7.38
N LEU A 46 6.99 0.45 7.18
CA LEU A 46 7.88 0.82 8.27
C LEU A 46 7.27 1.92 9.16
N GLY A 47 6.67 2.95 8.55
CA GLY A 47 6.10 4.09 9.27
C GLY A 47 4.75 3.81 9.95
N THR A 48 4.02 2.80 9.50
CA THR A 48 2.64 2.54 9.96
C THR A 48 2.50 1.21 10.68
N CYS A 49 2.95 0.12 10.04
CA CYS A 49 2.72 -1.24 10.52
C CYS A 49 3.83 -1.69 11.46
N ALA A 50 5.08 -1.59 11.01
CA ALA A 50 6.25 -2.06 11.75
C ALA A 50 6.51 -1.22 13.01
N ALA A 51 6.45 0.11 12.87
CA ALA A 51 6.71 1.04 13.97
C ALA A 51 5.74 0.87 15.15
N LEU A 52 4.53 0.37 14.90
CA LEU A 52 3.51 0.18 15.92
C LEU A 52 3.44 -1.26 16.44
N CYS A 53 3.42 -2.25 15.55
CA CYS A 53 3.05 -3.62 15.92
C CYS A 53 3.84 -4.73 15.21
N HIS A 54 4.36 -4.55 13.99
CA HIS A 54 4.86 -5.66 13.15
C HIS A 54 6.39 -5.65 12.91
N GLY A 55 7.16 -4.88 13.67
CA GLY A 55 8.56 -4.58 13.36
C GLY A 55 9.63 -5.62 13.73
N LEU A 56 9.34 -6.60 14.60
CA LEU A 56 10.32 -7.62 15.05
C LEU A 56 9.62 -8.94 15.40
N PRO A 57 10.27 -10.11 15.18
CA PRO A 57 9.70 -11.43 15.47
C PRO A 57 9.51 -11.73 16.97
N SER A 58 9.97 -10.88 17.89
CA SER A 58 9.91 -11.12 19.34
C SER A 58 8.87 -10.28 20.10
N ASP A 59 8.28 -9.25 19.49
CA ASP A 59 7.35 -8.32 20.15
C ASP A 59 6.10 -8.00 19.31
N ALA A 60 5.89 -8.72 18.20
CA ALA A 60 4.84 -8.39 17.24
C ALA A 60 3.53 -9.14 17.48
N ASP A 61 2.40 -8.44 17.31
CA ASP A 61 1.05 -9.02 17.27
C ASP A 61 0.92 -10.13 16.20
N ALA A 62 1.72 -10.06 15.13
CA ALA A 62 1.97 -11.13 14.15
C ALA A 62 3.27 -10.86 13.36
N PHE A 63 3.99 -11.90 12.93
CA PHE A 63 5.11 -11.77 12.00
C PHE A 63 4.62 -11.91 10.55
N LEU A 64 4.62 -10.81 9.79
CA LEU A 64 3.94 -10.75 8.49
C LEU A 64 4.75 -11.25 7.29
N PHE A 65 5.96 -11.77 7.52
CA PHE A 65 6.85 -12.25 6.46
C PHE A 65 7.00 -13.77 6.43
N ASP A 66 6.29 -14.51 7.28
CA ASP A 66 6.22 -15.97 7.16
C ASP A 66 5.00 -16.39 6.31
N CYS A 67 4.63 -17.65 6.42
CA CYS A 67 3.52 -18.24 5.67
C CYS A 67 2.28 -18.47 6.55
N GLU A 68 2.30 -18.03 7.80
CA GLU A 68 1.25 -18.25 8.79
C GLU A 68 0.26 -17.08 8.79
N TRP A 69 -0.86 -17.27 8.10
CA TRP A 69 -1.93 -16.28 8.01
C TRP A 69 -3.15 -16.72 8.83
N SER A 70 -3.47 -15.98 9.89
CA SER A 70 -4.59 -16.30 10.79
C SER A 70 -5.95 -15.76 10.33
N HIS A 71 -5.97 -14.81 9.39
CA HIS A 71 -7.17 -14.07 8.97
C HIS A 71 -7.37 -14.04 7.45
N GLY A 72 -6.91 -15.09 6.77
CA GLY A 72 -6.82 -15.11 5.31
C GLY A 72 -5.46 -14.59 4.84
N GLY A 73 -4.96 -15.20 3.76
CA GLY A 73 -3.58 -15.02 3.30
C GLY A 73 -3.47 -14.72 1.82
N SER A 74 -4.58 -14.53 1.10
CA SER A 74 -4.57 -13.98 -0.25
C SER A 74 -4.37 -12.47 -0.24
N ASP A 75 -3.95 -11.91 -1.37
CA ASP A 75 -3.69 -10.47 -1.49
C ASP A 75 -4.95 -9.63 -1.20
N ASP A 76 -6.13 -10.09 -1.66
CA ASP A 76 -7.42 -9.46 -1.38
C ASP A 76 -7.82 -9.55 0.10
N GLU A 77 -7.56 -10.67 0.76
CA GLU A 77 -7.82 -10.83 2.19
C GLU A 77 -6.93 -9.90 3.02
N ILE A 78 -5.64 -9.79 2.67
CA ILE A 78 -4.73 -8.86 3.33
C ILE A 78 -5.20 -7.42 3.11
N PHE A 79 -5.61 -7.07 1.88
CA PHE A 79 -6.16 -5.75 1.58
C PHE A 79 -7.42 -5.45 2.42
N ALA A 80 -8.32 -6.43 2.56
CA ALA A 80 -9.52 -6.31 3.38
C ALA A 80 -9.18 -6.15 4.87
N VAL A 81 -8.18 -6.86 5.38
CA VAL A 81 -7.69 -6.72 6.76
C VAL A 81 -7.09 -5.34 6.99
N ILE A 82 -6.23 -4.84 6.08
CA ILE A 82 -5.67 -3.48 6.20
C ILE A 82 -6.79 -2.43 6.15
N THR A 83 -7.80 -2.64 5.31
CA THR A 83 -8.91 -1.68 5.15
C THR A 83 -9.83 -1.66 6.36
N ASN A 84 -10.26 -2.84 6.84
CA ASN A 84 -11.35 -2.97 7.80
C ASN A 84 -10.86 -3.25 9.23
N GLY A 85 -9.62 -3.67 9.40
CA GLY A 85 -9.11 -4.19 10.66
C GLY A 85 -9.66 -5.57 10.97
N ILE A 86 -9.35 -6.06 12.16
CA ILE A 86 -9.87 -7.34 12.67
C ILE A 86 -10.65 -7.05 13.96
N PRO A 87 -11.97 -7.32 13.99
CA PRO A 87 -12.80 -7.16 15.19
C PRO A 87 -12.19 -7.86 16.41
N ASP A 88 -12.34 -7.25 17.58
CA ASP A 88 -11.85 -7.76 18.87
C ASP A 88 -10.31 -7.97 18.94
N THR A 89 -9.55 -7.28 18.10
CA THR A 89 -8.08 -7.23 18.14
C THR A 89 -7.54 -5.79 18.18
N ARG A 90 -6.21 -5.65 18.26
CA ARG A 90 -5.53 -4.35 18.14
C ARG A 90 -5.31 -3.91 16.69
N MET A 91 -5.56 -4.79 15.70
CA MET A 91 -5.39 -4.47 14.29
C MET A 91 -6.56 -3.60 13.82
N VAL A 92 -6.35 -2.29 13.83
CA VAL A 92 -7.33 -1.30 13.38
C VAL A 92 -7.51 -1.32 11.87
N GLY A 93 -8.68 -0.89 11.40
CA GLY A 93 -8.92 -0.62 9.98
C GLY A 93 -8.37 0.74 9.59
N PHE A 94 -7.54 0.77 8.54
CA PHE A 94 -6.95 2.01 8.03
C PHE A 94 -7.87 2.73 7.03
N GLY A 95 -8.91 2.08 6.51
CA GLY A 95 -9.82 2.67 5.53
C GLY A 95 -9.07 3.30 4.36
N ASN A 96 -9.27 4.61 4.15
CA ASN A 96 -8.62 5.40 3.11
C ASN A 96 -7.58 6.38 3.67
N ASN A 97 -7.00 6.11 4.84
CA ASN A 97 -6.12 7.04 5.54
C ASN A 97 -4.67 7.06 5.02
N PHE A 98 -4.38 6.33 3.96
CA PHE A 98 -3.09 6.43 3.25
C PHE A 98 -3.13 7.55 2.22
N PRO A 99 -2.01 8.26 1.95
CA PRO A 99 -1.98 9.39 1.03
C PRO A 99 -2.51 9.12 -0.38
N GLU A 100 -2.30 7.91 -0.93
CA GLU A 100 -2.83 7.46 -2.23
C GLU A 100 -3.93 6.39 -2.07
N GLY A 101 -4.51 6.26 -0.87
CA GLY A 101 -5.66 5.38 -0.62
C GLY A 101 -5.38 3.90 -0.91
N ASP A 102 -6.13 3.33 -1.85
CA ASP A 102 -6.05 1.90 -2.18
C ASP A 102 -4.73 1.52 -2.84
N ASP A 103 -4.15 2.40 -3.66
CA ASP A 103 -2.88 2.16 -4.33
C ASP A 103 -1.75 1.94 -3.30
N ASP A 104 -1.80 2.67 -2.18
CA ASP A 104 -0.85 2.51 -1.08
C ASP A 104 -0.97 1.17 -0.39
N LYS A 105 -2.20 0.69 -0.17
CA LYS A 105 -2.44 -0.63 0.42
C LYS A 105 -1.90 -1.73 -0.47
N TRP A 106 -2.09 -1.64 -1.79
CA TRP A 106 -1.51 -2.60 -2.73
C TRP A 106 0.02 -2.58 -2.77
N LYS A 107 0.64 -1.40 -2.62
CA LYS A 107 2.10 -1.27 -2.53
C LYS A 107 2.65 -1.88 -1.24
N ILE A 108 1.95 -1.71 -0.11
CA ILE A 108 2.29 -2.40 1.16
C ILE A 108 2.23 -3.93 0.97
N ILE A 109 1.17 -4.45 0.33
CA ILE A 109 1.02 -5.89 0.07
C ILE A 109 2.14 -6.40 -0.84
N ALA A 110 2.49 -5.65 -1.90
CA ALA A 110 3.62 -5.98 -2.76
C ALA A 110 4.94 -6.05 -1.99
N PHE A 111 5.17 -5.12 -1.06
CA PHE A 111 6.32 -5.17 -0.16
C PHE A 111 6.32 -6.39 0.75
N LEU A 112 5.18 -6.74 1.35
CA LEU A 112 5.06 -7.96 2.17
C LEU A 112 5.43 -9.21 1.35
N ARG A 113 4.87 -9.35 0.14
CA ARG A 113 5.14 -10.51 -0.73
C ARG A 113 6.57 -10.57 -1.22
N ALA A 114 7.17 -9.44 -1.56
CA ALA A 114 8.56 -9.39 -2.02
C ALA A 114 9.57 -9.81 -0.94
N ASN A 115 9.19 -9.67 0.34
CA ASN A 115 10.03 -10.00 1.50
C ASN A 115 9.54 -11.23 2.27
N GLN A 116 8.51 -11.91 1.76
CA GLN A 116 7.97 -13.12 2.38
C GLN A 116 9.01 -14.24 2.27
N GLN A 117 9.21 -14.95 3.38
CA GLN A 117 10.05 -16.14 3.40
C GLN A 117 9.51 -17.20 2.44
N PRO A 118 10.37 -18.07 1.88
CA PRO A 118 9.90 -19.17 1.05
C PRO A 118 8.90 -20.05 1.80
N CYS A 119 7.69 -20.14 1.26
CA CYS A 119 6.66 -21.08 1.72
C CYS A 119 6.87 -22.43 1.04
N GLY A 120 6.91 -23.50 1.86
CA GLY A 120 7.11 -24.88 1.40
C GLY A 120 5.89 -25.51 0.75
#